data_AF-A0A7G9GWJ4-F1
#
_entry.id   AF-A0A7G9GWJ4-F1
#
_cell.length_a   1.000
_cell.length_b   1.000
_cell.length_c   1.000
_cell.angle_alpha   90.00
_cell.angle_beta   90.00
_cell.angle_gamma   90.00
#
_symmetry.space_group_name_H-M   'P 1'
#
loop_
_entity.id
_entity.type
_entity.pdbx_description
1 polymer ?
#
loop_
_entity_poly.entity_id
_entity_poly.type
_entity_poly.pdbx_seq_one_letter_code
_entity_poly.pdbx_strand_id
1 'polypeptide(L)'
;MDIRAIEKSKKLGYMFYITYNGTKFNAFDELDGKITVKGTFKDIINKLGFTWAKGIQQAGRTDAKVSANENILYVSSNYFGDLHKLMDEFNKNSDILKITMIKKTFPNLIFPDMIARREYIYKYPQKKIKRKEDEIINLCKELSGKYDVSKFTDKKGQELKNHIREVDIEFINGKLKFNGDSFMPKQVRIMSSYILTDSYEPLEGKYLTLNKIYLKDELKSKIFEEVSNINIDYVEKIEKTLDETLYIFYTSKEKKGEVIGKNGKNIKSLKKQYGNIVVREI
;
A
#
# COMPACT_ATOMS: atom_id res chain seq x y z
N MET A 1 0.35 -0.38 -21.26
CA MET A 1 0.06 -1.47 -20.31
C MET A 1 0.57 -2.77 -20.89
N ASP A 2 1.43 -3.53 -20.18
CA ASP A 2 1.93 -4.82 -20.70
C ASP A 2 1.00 -5.97 -20.28
N ILE A 3 -0.05 -6.19 -21.07
CA ILE A 3 -1.06 -7.24 -20.85
C ILE A 3 -0.40 -8.64 -20.82
N ARG A 4 0.73 -8.81 -21.52
CA ARG A 4 1.49 -10.07 -21.57
C ARG A 4 1.99 -10.51 -20.20
N ALA A 5 2.17 -9.58 -19.26
CA ALA A 5 2.52 -9.89 -17.88
C ALA A 5 1.45 -10.72 -17.16
N ILE A 6 0.16 -10.50 -17.49
CA ILE A 6 -0.97 -11.27 -16.95
C ILE A 6 -1.13 -12.59 -17.71
N GLU A 7 -1.03 -12.56 -19.05
CA GLU A 7 -1.22 -13.76 -19.87
C GLU A 7 -0.18 -14.86 -19.57
N LYS A 8 1.08 -14.46 -19.34
CA LYS A 8 2.19 -15.41 -19.13
C LYS A 8 2.33 -15.86 -17.68
N SER A 9 1.69 -15.17 -16.74
CA SER A 9 1.88 -15.43 -15.31
C SER A 9 0.65 -16.11 -14.70
N LYS A 10 0.88 -17.24 -14.01
CA LYS A 10 -0.10 -17.79 -13.08
C LYS A 10 -0.27 -16.94 -11.82
N LYS A 11 0.59 -15.94 -11.60
CA LYS A 11 0.52 -15.07 -10.43
C LYS A 11 -0.45 -13.91 -10.65
N LEU A 12 -0.95 -13.39 -9.56
CA LEU A 12 -1.57 -12.07 -9.45
C LEU A 12 -0.82 -11.28 -8.37
N GLY A 13 -0.93 -9.96 -8.42
CA GLY A 13 -0.51 -9.08 -7.33
C GLY A 13 -1.65 -8.92 -6.33
N TYR A 14 -1.29 -8.77 -5.05
CA TYR A 14 -2.24 -8.56 -3.96
C TYR A 14 -1.79 -7.36 -3.14
N MET A 15 -2.67 -6.39 -2.99
CA MET A 15 -2.52 -5.24 -2.12
C MET A 15 -3.32 -5.48 -0.85
N PHE A 16 -2.62 -5.66 0.26
CA PHE A 16 -3.20 -5.81 1.59
C PHE A 16 -3.19 -4.47 2.29
N TYR A 17 -4.35 -3.85 2.40
CA TYR A 17 -4.53 -2.65 3.21
C TYR A 17 -4.57 -3.08 4.66
N ILE A 18 -3.66 -2.52 5.46
CA ILE A 18 -3.45 -2.90 6.84
C ILE A 18 -3.55 -1.70 7.77
N THR A 19 -4.03 -1.96 8.97
CA THR A 19 -4.05 -1.02 10.10
C THR A 19 -3.37 -1.69 11.30
N TYR A 20 -2.63 -0.92 12.10
CA TYR A 20 -1.94 -1.46 13.27
C TYR A 20 -1.61 -0.42 14.33
N ASN A 21 -1.57 -0.89 15.58
CA ASN A 21 -1.04 -0.13 16.70
C ASN A 21 0.48 -0.31 16.79
N GLY A 22 1.22 0.71 16.34
CA GLY A 22 2.67 0.69 16.27
C GLY A 22 3.34 0.41 17.61
N THR A 23 2.73 0.80 18.73
CA THR A 23 3.30 0.62 20.08
C THR A 23 3.51 -0.85 20.46
N LYS A 24 2.89 -1.79 19.74
CA LYS A 24 3.03 -3.23 19.92
C LYS A 24 4.16 -3.84 19.08
N PHE A 25 4.80 -3.05 18.21
CA PHE A 25 5.83 -3.51 17.28
C PHE A 25 7.20 -2.88 17.58
N ASN A 26 8.24 -3.70 17.46
CA ASN A 26 9.63 -3.25 17.59
C ASN A 26 10.14 -2.59 16.31
N ALA A 27 9.65 -3.03 15.14
CA ALA A 27 10.01 -2.49 13.84
C ALA A 27 8.93 -2.85 12.79
N PHE A 28 9.02 -2.21 11.64
CA PHE A 28 8.18 -2.56 10.49
C PHE A 28 8.70 -3.81 9.75
N ASP A 29 9.98 -3.81 9.38
CA ASP A 29 10.65 -4.93 8.71
C ASP A 29 10.99 -6.05 9.71
N GLU A 30 11.12 -7.29 9.21
CA GLU A 30 11.47 -8.49 9.99
C GLU A 30 12.83 -8.32 10.69
N LEU A 31 12.88 -8.71 11.97
CA LEU A 31 14.06 -8.69 12.82
C LEU A 31 14.03 -9.91 13.76
N ASP A 32 15.14 -10.61 13.87
CA ASP A 32 15.23 -11.84 14.66
C ASP A 32 14.88 -11.60 16.13
N GLY A 33 14.00 -12.46 16.67
CA GLY A 33 13.55 -12.40 18.06
C GLY A 33 12.71 -11.17 18.40
N LYS A 34 12.19 -10.42 17.42
CA LYS A 34 11.37 -9.22 17.63
C LYS A 34 9.99 -9.34 16.97
N ILE A 35 9.00 -8.68 17.55
CA ILE A 35 7.66 -8.59 16.99
C ILE A 35 7.65 -7.43 15.98
N THR A 36 7.38 -7.74 14.72
CA THR A 36 7.47 -6.78 13.61
C THR A 36 6.23 -6.84 12.74
N VAL A 37 5.88 -5.75 12.07
CA VAL A 37 4.66 -5.68 11.24
C VAL A 37 4.71 -6.73 10.13
N LYS A 38 5.82 -6.80 9.38
CA LYS A 38 5.98 -7.80 8.31
C LYS A 38 6.06 -9.23 8.84
N GLY A 39 6.76 -9.46 9.96
CA GLY A 39 6.85 -10.77 10.58
C GLY A 39 5.48 -11.30 11.01
N THR A 40 4.71 -10.49 11.75
CA THR A 40 3.35 -10.85 12.17
C THR A 40 2.42 -11.07 10.97
N PHE A 41 2.48 -10.21 9.95
CA PHE A 41 1.72 -10.43 8.72
C PHE A 41 2.06 -11.78 8.08
N LYS A 42 3.36 -12.04 7.88
CA LYS A 42 3.89 -13.24 7.24
C LYS A 42 3.49 -14.51 7.98
N ASP A 43 3.67 -14.52 9.30
CA ASP A 43 3.38 -15.70 10.14
C ASP A 43 1.91 -16.10 10.07
N ILE A 44 1.00 -15.13 10.10
CA ILE A 44 -0.44 -15.39 10.09
C ILE A 44 -0.88 -15.82 8.69
N ILE A 45 -0.53 -15.04 7.67
CA ILE A 45 -1.05 -15.29 6.31
C ILE A 45 -0.50 -16.60 5.72
N ASN A 46 0.74 -16.99 6.07
CA ASN A 46 1.31 -18.29 5.65
C ASN A 46 0.56 -19.46 6.31
N LYS A 47 0.16 -19.35 7.58
CA LYS A 47 -0.65 -20.37 8.27
C LYS A 47 -2.03 -20.55 7.62
N LEU A 48 -2.53 -19.51 6.96
CA LEU A 48 -3.77 -19.54 6.17
C LEU A 48 -3.56 -20.05 4.73
N GLY A 49 -2.39 -20.61 4.42
CA GLY A 49 -2.09 -21.20 3.11
C GLY A 49 -1.77 -20.18 2.01
N PHE A 50 -1.64 -18.90 2.34
CA PHE A 50 -1.26 -17.88 1.37
C PHE A 50 0.27 -17.77 1.29
N THR A 51 0.84 -18.11 0.14
CA THR A 51 2.30 -18.04 -0.11
C THR A 51 2.61 -17.08 -1.25
N TRP A 52 3.86 -16.62 -1.36
CA TRP A 52 4.31 -15.72 -2.43
C TRP A 52 5.73 -16.04 -2.88
N ALA A 53 6.11 -15.55 -4.06
CA ALA A 53 7.40 -15.89 -4.67
C ALA A 53 8.55 -14.91 -4.36
N LYS A 54 8.25 -13.65 -4.03
CA LYS A 54 9.23 -12.58 -3.77
C LYS A 54 8.91 -11.91 -2.44
N GLY A 55 9.88 -11.23 -1.82
CA GLY A 55 9.67 -10.54 -0.55
C GLY A 55 8.48 -9.57 -0.54
N ILE A 56 7.93 -9.34 0.65
CA ILE A 56 6.84 -8.40 0.90
C ILE A 56 7.32 -6.97 0.63
N GLN A 57 6.70 -6.32 -0.35
CA GLN A 57 6.89 -4.89 -0.60
C GLN A 57 5.87 -4.07 0.22
N GLN A 58 6.11 -2.77 0.37
CA GLN A 58 5.33 -1.90 1.24
C GLN A 58 5.15 -0.51 0.64
N ALA A 59 4.03 0.14 0.96
CA ALA A 59 3.80 1.54 0.62
C ALA A 59 4.57 2.48 1.56
N GLY A 60 4.52 2.23 2.88
CA GLY A 60 5.26 2.98 3.88
C GLY A 60 6.05 2.08 4.81
N ARG A 61 7.31 2.44 5.09
CA ARG A 61 8.12 1.80 6.12
C ARG A 61 8.12 2.70 7.36
N THR A 62 7.46 2.27 8.41
CA THR A 62 7.33 3.03 9.66
C THR A 62 8.47 2.74 10.63
N ASP A 63 8.84 3.75 11.42
CA ASP A 63 9.77 3.58 12.54
C ASP A 63 9.12 2.76 13.66
N ALA A 64 9.93 2.29 14.61
CA ALA A 64 9.45 1.67 15.84
C ALA A 64 8.38 2.55 16.54
N LYS A 65 7.32 1.90 17.05
CA LYS A 65 6.21 2.53 17.77
C LYS A 65 5.27 3.43 16.94
N VAL A 66 5.54 3.64 15.65
CA VAL A 66 4.67 4.44 14.76
C VAL A 66 3.49 3.60 14.31
N SER A 67 2.27 4.11 14.49
CA SER A 67 1.03 3.41 14.09
C SER A 67 0.71 3.63 12.61
N ALA A 68 -0.23 2.86 12.07
CA ALA A 68 -0.83 3.14 10.77
C ALA A 68 -2.33 2.93 10.81
N ASN A 69 -3.09 3.91 10.31
CA ASN A 69 -4.52 3.75 10.02
C ASN A 69 -4.70 3.04 8.67
N GLU A 70 -3.85 3.37 7.71
CA GLU A 70 -3.80 2.75 6.39
C GLU A 70 -2.34 2.67 5.92
N ASN A 71 -1.85 1.45 5.79
CA ASN A 71 -0.62 1.13 5.06
C ASN A 71 -0.94 -0.02 4.10
N ILE A 72 -0.07 -0.26 3.11
CA ILE A 72 -0.32 -1.29 2.11
C ILE A 72 0.90 -2.19 2.00
N LEU A 73 0.70 -3.49 2.16
CA LEU A 73 1.67 -4.53 1.81
C LEU A 73 1.34 -5.09 0.43
N TYR A 74 2.36 -5.35 -0.37
CA TYR A 74 2.21 -5.90 -1.71
C TYR A 74 3.02 -7.17 -1.89
N VAL A 75 2.38 -8.19 -2.44
CA VAL A 75 3.00 -9.49 -2.78
C VAL A 75 2.46 -10.01 -4.10
N SER A 76 3.21 -10.91 -4.73
CA SER A 76 2.76 -11.65 -5.91
C SER A 76 2.62 -13.14 -5.58
N SER A 77 1.42 -13.67 -5.77
CA SER A 77 1.02 -15.00 -5.36
C SER A 77 0.23 -15.73 -6.45
N ASN A 78 0.20 -17.06 -6.39
CA ASN A 78 -0.71 -17.92 -7.17
C ASN A 78 -2.04 -18.19 -6.43
N TYR A 79 -2.29 -17.52 -5.30
CA TYR A 79 -3.45 -17.78 -4.45
C TYR A 79 -4.77 -17.47 -5.18
N PHE A 80 -5.68 -18.43 -5.26
CA PHE A 80 -6.99 -18.26 -5.92
C PHE A 80 -8.19 -18.46 -4.97
N GLY A 81 -7.96 -18.45 -3.66
CA GLY A 81 -9.03 -18.60 -2.67
C GLY A 81 -9.88 -17.35 -2.47
N ASP A 82 -10.87 -17.49 -1.60
CA ASP A 82 -11.78 -16.41 -1.18
C ASP A 82 -11.03 -15.38 -0.33
N LEU A 83 -10.92 -14.15 -0.86
CA LEU A 83 -10.23 -13.05 -0.20
C LEU A 83 -10.99 -12.50 1.01
N HIS A 84 -12.32 -12.57 1.03
CA HIS A 84 -13.11 -12.16 2.19
C HIS A 84 -12.87 -13.14 3.35
N LYS A 85 -12.94 -14.44 3.07
CA LYS A 85 -12.63 -15.48 4.05
C LYS A 85 -11.19 -15.36 4.58
N LEU A 86 -10.22 -15.16 3.70
CA LEU A 86 -8.81 -14.95 4.09
C LEU A 86 -8.64 -13.74 5.03
N MET A 87 -9.30 -12.62 4.71
CA MET A 87 -9.27 -11.41 5.51
C MET A 87 -9.90 -11.64 6.90
N ASP A 88 -11.05 -12.29 6.95
CA ASP A 88 -11.75 -12.60 8.21
C ASP A 88 -10.94 -13.55 9.09
N GLU A 89 -10.36 -14.60 8.52
CA GLU A 89 -9.49 -15.53 9.24
C GLU A 89 -8.21 -14.86 9.72
N PHE A 90 -7.58 -14.02 8.90
CA PHE A 90 -6.41 -13.24 9.33
C PHE A 90 -6.77 -12.36 10.53
N ASN A 91 -7.88 -11.63 10.45
CA ASN A 91 -8.31 -10.70 11.48
C ASN A 91 -8.74 -11.41 12.77
N LYS A 92 -9.21 -12.66 12.71
CA LYS A 92 -9.46 -13.50 13.90
C LYS A 92 -8.17 -13.94 14.60
N ASN A 93 -7.06 -14.04 13.86
CA ASN A 93 -5.76 -14.51 14.36
C ASN A 93 -4.81 -13.37 14.78
N SER A 94 -5.25 -12.10 14.78
CA SER A 94 -4.41 -10.97 15.21
C SER A 94 -5.21 -9.86 15.85
N ASP A 95 -4.82 -9.40 17.04
CA ASP A 95 -5.42 -8.22 17.69
C ASP A 95 -4.63 -6.92 17.48
N ILE A 96 -3.41 -7.02 16.94
CA ILE A 96 -2.47 -5.90 16.84
C ILE A 96 -2.27 -5.39 15.41
N LEU A 97 -2.62 -6.21 14.41
CA LEU A 97 -2.56 -5.93 12.98
C LEU A 97 -3.83 -6.46 12.33
N LYS A 98 -4.56 -5.62 11.60
CA LYS A 98 -5.75 -6.04 10.86
C LYS A 98 -5.60 -5.73 9.38
N ILE A 99 -6.16 -6.58 8.53
CA ILE A 99 -6.38 -6.30 7.11
C ILE A 99 -7.76 -5.65 6.99
N THR A 100 -7.82 -4.47 6.38
CA THR A 100 -9.08 -3.74 6.15
C THR A 100 -9.62 -3.94 4.74
N MET A 101 -8.76 -4.31 3.79
CA MET A 101 -9.13 -4.56 2.40
C MET A 101 -8.04 -5.37 1.69
N ILE A 102 -8.44 -6.21 0.74
CA ILE A 102 -7.52 -6.87 -0.18
C ILE A 102 -7.94 -6.52 -1.60
N LYS A 103 -7.02 -5.99 -2.41
CA LYS A 103 -7.24 -5.76 -3.84
C LYS A 103 -6.32 -6.63 -4.68
N LYS A 104 -6.85 -7.22 -5.74
CA LYS A 104 -6.03 -7.89 -6.76
C LYS A 104 -5.49 -6.86 -7.75
N THR A 105 -4.31 -7.14 -8.27
CA THR A 105 -3.64 -6.28 -9.25
C THR A 105 -2.67 -7.08 -10.12
N PHE A 106 -1.94 -6.41 -11.01
CA PHE A 106 -0.86 -7.02 -11.78
C PHE A 106 0.23 -7.59 -10.86
N PRO A 107 0.81 -8.75 -11.19
CA PRO A 107 1.93 -9.30 -10.44
C PRO A 107 3.23 -8.53 -10.73
N ASN A 108 4.21 -8.67 -9.84
CA ASN A 108 5.57 -8.14 -9.95
C ASN A 108 5.68 -6.61 -10.14
N LEU A 109 4.74 -5.83 -9.61
CA LEU A 109 4.91 -4.38 -9.54
C LEU A 109 6.11 -4.02 -8.67
N ILE A 110 6.81 -2.95 -9.06
CA ILE A 110 7.71 -2.22 -8.17
C ILE A 110 6.81 -1.32 -7.33
N PHE A 111 6.28 -1.86 -6.24
CA PHE A 111 5.19 -1.24 -5.52
C PHE A 111 5.54 0.11 -4.88
N PRO A 112 6.77 0.35 -4.37
CA PRO A 112 7.16 1.69 -3.91
C PRO A 112 7.01 2.77 -4.98
N ASP A 113 7.21 2.44 -6.26
CA ASP A 113 7.09 3.38 -7.37
C ASP A 113 5.63 3.73 -7.67
N MET A 114 4.67 2.95 -7.18
CA MET A 114 3.23 3.17 -7.38
C MET A 114 2.62 4.11 -6.33
N ILE A 115 3.43 4.59 -5.38
CA ILE A 115 2.99 5.50 -4.32
C ILE A 115 3.20 6.94 -4.78
N ALA A 116 2.14 7.73 -4.79
CA ALA A 116 2.19 9.14 -5.11
C ALA A 116 2.58 9.97 -3.88
N ARG A 117 1.86 9.78 -2.77
CA ARG A 117 2.07 10.52 -1.52
C ARG A 117 1.72 9.68 -0.29
N ARG A 118 2.21 10.12 0.86
CA ARG A 118 1.94 9.54 2.18
C ARG A 118 1.48 10.65 3.10
N GLU A 119 0.39 10.39 3.83
CA GLU A 119 -0.10 11.29 4.85
C GLU A 119 0.26 10.77 6.23
N TYR A 120 0.91 11.60 7.03
CA TYR A 120 1.19 11.34 8.43
C TYR A 120 0.45 12.33 9.31
N ILE A 121 -0.03 11.86 10.45
CA ILE A 121 -0.61 12.69 11.51
C ILE A 121 0.26 12.53 12.76
N TYR A 122 0.64 13.65 13.35
CA TYR A 122 1.38 13.70 14.61
C TYR A 122 0.53 14.36 15.71
N LYS A 123 0.14 13.56 16.71
CA LYS A 123 -0.69 13.99 17.85
C LYS A 123 0.16 14.08 19.12
N TYR A 124 0.79 15.22 19.34
CA TYR A 124 1.68 15.43 20.49
C TYR A 124 0.91 15.93 21.74
N PRO A 125 1.33 15.59 22.97
CA PRO A 125 0.68 16.10 24.17
C PRO A 125 0.81 17.63 24.27
N GLN A 126 -0.32 18.33 24.41
CA GLN A 126 -0.36 19.80 24.43
C GLN A 126 0.56 20.41 25.49
N LYS A 127 0.62 19.82 26.69
CA LYS A 127 1.52 20.24 27.78
C LYS A 127 3.03 20.16 27.46
N LYS A 128 3.41 19.46 26.39
CA LYS A 128 4.80 19.32 25.95
C LYS A 128 5.14 20.25 24.77
N ILE A 129 4.16 20.91 24.18
CA ILE A 129 4.35 21.90 23.12
C ILE A 129 4.91 23.18 23.76
N LYS A 130 5.95 23.75 23.15
CA LYS A 130 6.62 24.95 23.66
C LYS A 130 6.29 26.21 22.85
N ARG A 131 5.93 26.05 21.57
CA ARG A 131 5.60 27.17 20.67
C ARG A 131 4.12 27.53 20.75
N LYS A 132 3.80 28.79 20.44
CA LYS A 132 2.40 29.25 20.32
C LYS A 132 1.78 28.75 19.02
N GLU A 133 0.45 28.70 18.95
CA GLU A 133 -0.26 28.19 17.78
C GLU A 133 0.02 28.98 16.50
N ASP A 134 0.00 30.31 16.55
CA ASP A 134 0.30 31.15 15.37
C ASP A 134 1.71 30.92 14.82
N GLU A 135 2.67 30.71 15.73
CA GLU A 135 4.05 30.41 15.39
C GLU A 135 4.17 29.04 14.72
N ILE A 136 3.47 28.03 15.25
CA ILE A 136 3.38 26.69 14.65
C ILE A 136 2.79 26.78 13.24
N ILE A 137 1.70 27.53 13.06
CA ILE A 137 1.03 27.69 11.76
C ILE A 137 1.97 28.35 10.74
N ASN A 138 2.72 29.38 11.14
CA ASN A 138 3.68 30.04 10.26
C ASN A 138 4.82 29.09 9.85
N LEU A 139 5.39 28.33 10.80
CA LEU A 139 6.41 27.32 10.47
C LEU A 139 5.89 26.24 9.53
N CYS A 140 4.64 25.81 9.68
CA CYS A 140 4.04 24.83 8.78
C CYS A 140 4.05 25.35 7.32
N LYS A 141 3.72 26.64 7.11
CA LYS A 141 3.78 27.27 5.79
C LYS A 141 5.20 27.38 5.26
N GLU A 142 6.14 27.84 6.09
CA GLU A 142 7.55 28.02 5.71
C GLU A 142 8.26 26.70 5.37
N LEU A 143 7.90 25.62 6.06
CA LEU A 143 8.49 24.29 5.88
C LEU A 143 7.72 23.43 4.87
N SER A 144 6.68 23.99 4.23
CA SER A 144 5.99 23.33 3.12
C SER A 144 6.66 23.68 1.78
N GLY A 145 6.58 22.76 0.84
CA GLY A 145 7.12 22.90 -0.51
C GLY A 145 8.15 21.84 -0.86
N LYS A 146 8.91 22.09 -1.93
CA LYS A 146 9.88 21.17 -2.50
C LYS A 146 11.30 21.67 -2.28
N TYR A 147 12.04 21.02 -1.39
CA TYR A 147 13.37 21.49 -0.99
C TYR A 147 14.22 20.35 -0.39
N ASP A 148 15.48 20.65 -0.13
CA ASP A 148 16.42 19.73 0.53
C ASP A 148 16.08 19.59 2.03
N VAL A 149 15.65 18.39 2.41
CA VAL A 149 15.25 18.07 3.79
C VAL A 149 16.36 17.39 4.60
N SER A 150 17.61 17.42 4.15
CA SER A 150 18.77 16.79 4.83
C SER A 150 18.88 17.23 6.29
N LYS A 151 18.62 18.50 6.62
CA LYS A 151 18.60 18.97 8.01
C LYS A 151 17.58 18.27 8.92
N PHE A 152 16.61 17.58 8.34
CA PHE A 152 15.55 16.85 9.03
C PHE A 152 15.70 15.33 8.87
N THR A 153 16.91 14.78 8.94
CA THR A 153 17.09 13.32 8.97
C THR A 153 18.28 12.93 9.84
N ASP A 154 18.48 11.63 10.04
CA ASP A 154 19.67 11.09 10.70
C ASP A 154 20.75 10.70 9.70
N LYS A 155 21.88 10.17 10.20
CA LYS A 155 23.01 9.72 9.38
C LYS A 155 22.59 8.79 8.24
N LYS A 156 21.62 7.90 8.48
CA LYS A 156 21.13 6.98 7.44
C LYS A 156 20.42 7.72 6.31
N GLY A 157 19.65 8.77 6.63
CA GLY A 157 19.04 9.60 5.61
C GLY A 157 20.05 10.45 4.84
N GLN A 158 21.10 10.93 5.50
CA GLN A 158 22.19 11.68 4.85
C GLN A 158 22.93 10.87 3.80
N GLU A 159 23.06 9.56 4.01
CA GLU A 159 23.70 8.63 3.06
C GLU A 159 22.86 8.35 1.80
N LEU A 160 21.61 8.82 1.72
CA LEU A 160 20.78 8.67 0.53
C LEU A 160 21.26 9.58 -0.61
N LYS A 161 21.05 9.14 -1.86
CA LYS A 161 21.47 9.91 -3.05
C LYS A 161 20.65 11.16 -3.31
N ASN A 162 19.38 11.19 -2.88
CA ASN A 162 18.46 12.29 -3.13
C ASN A 162 17.82 12.74 -1.82
N HIS A 163 17.99 14.01 -1.47
CA HIS A 163 17.45 14.66 -0.28
C HIS A 163 16.33 15.65 -0.57
N ILE A 164 15.99 15.90 -1.85
CA ILE A 164 14.87 16.76 -2.22
C ILE A 164 13.56 16.01 -1.98
N ARG A 165 12.65 16.59 -1.20
CA ARG A 165 11.29 16.07 -0.96
C ARG A 165 10.27 17.18 -1.16
N GLU A 166 9.05 16.79 -1.49
CA GLU A 166 7.90 17.69 -1.48
C GLU A 166 6.99 17.33 -0.31
N VAL A 167 6.71 18.31 0.55
CA VAL A 167 5.88 18.12 1.74
C VAL A 167 4.96 19.32 1.94
N ASP A 168 3.69 19.04 2.23
CA ASP A 168 2.72 20.02 2.69
C ASP A 168 2.43 19.74 4.16
N ILE A 169 2.47 20.78 4.98
CA ILE A 169 2.35 20.69 6.44
C ILE A 169 1.22 21.59 6.91
N GLU A 170 0.36 21.04 7.76
CA GLU A 170 -0.75 21.77 8.35
C GLU A 170 -0.82 21.50 9.85
N PHE A 171 -1.19 22.52 10.63
CA PHE A 171 -1.56 22.35 12.02
C PHE A 171 -3.07 22.55 12.18
N ILE A 172 -3.79 21.46 12.46
CA ILE A 172 -5.26 21.47 12.54
C ILE A 172 -5.69 20.69 13.77
N ASN A 173 -6.53 21.29 14.62
CA ASN A 173 -7.11 20.67 15.81
C ASN A 173 -6.03 20.07 16.73
N GLY A 174 -4.95 20.82 16.98
CA GLY A 174 -3.85 20.41 17.86
C GLY A 174 -2.96 19.29 17.30
N LYS A 175 -3.00 19.03 15.99
CA LYS A 175 -2.25 17.96 15.32
C LYS A 175 -1.49 18.52 14.13
N LEU A 176 -0.27 18.06 13.94
CA LEU A 176 0.44 18.27 12.68
C LEU A 176 0.01 17.20 11.67
N LYS A 177 -0.28 17.61 10.46
CA LYS A 177 -0.47 16.75 9.30
C LYS A 177 0.66 17.00 8.32
N PHE A 178 1.23 15.93 7.79
CA PHE A 178 2.28 15.97 6.78
C PHE A 178 1.81 15.16 5.59
N ASN A 179 1.66 15.79 4.44
CA ASN A 179 1.34 15.13 3.19
C ASN A 179 2.54 15.31 2.26
N GLY A 180 3.27 14.23 1.95
CA GLY A 180 4.49 14.34 1.15
C GLY A 180 4.67 13.22 0.14
N ASP A 181 5.46 13.47 -0.90
CA ASP A 181 5.76 12.50 -1.95
C ASP A 181 6.54 11.30 -1.40
N SER A 182 7.52 11.56 -0.55
CA SER A 182 8.27 10.60 0.23
C SER A 182 8.91 11.27 1.45
N PHE A 183 9.38 10.47 2.40
CA PHE A 183 9.99 10.97 3.63
C PHE A 183 11.30 10.25 3.88
N MET A 184 12.30 11.00 4.32
CA MET A 184 13.56 10.46 4.81
C MET A 184 13.38 9.81 6.20
N PRO A 185 14.31 8.94 6.62
CA PRO A 185 14.32 8.39 7.97
C PRO A 185 14.14 9.49 9.02
N LYS A 186 13.22 9.28 9.97
CA LYS A 186 12.88 10.21 11.06
C LYS A 186 12.39 11.62 10.65
N GLN A 187 12.25 11.93 9.37
CA GLN A 187 11.95 13.29 8.91
C GLN A 187 10.74 13.90 9.58
N VAL A 188 9.60 13.22 9.53
CA VAL A 188 8.35 13.71 10.13
C VAL A 188 8.51 13.98 11.63
N ARG A 189 9.28 13.15 12.34
CA ARG A 189 9.51 13.25 13.79
C ARG A 189 10.43 14.42 14.15
N ILE A 190 11.46 14.65 13.35
CA ILE A 190 12.39 15.78 13.53
C ILE A 190 11.69 17.08 13.17
N MET A 191 10.99 17.14 12.04
CA MET A 191 10.19 18.32 11.66
C MET A 191 9.13 18.65 12.72
N SER A 192 8.43 17.64 13.23
CA SER A 192 7.49 17.84 14.34
C SER A 192 8.17 18.38 15.60
N SER A 193 9.40 17.94 15.90
CA SER A 193 10.20 18.46 17.02
C SER A 193 10.54 19.92 16.86
N TYR A 194 10.98 20.30 15.66
CA TYR A 194 11.36 21.67 15.34
C TYR A 194 10.14 22.60 15.43
N ILE A 195 9.05 22.20 14.78
CA ILE A 195 7.78 22.95 14.75
C ILE A 195 7.16 23.09 16.14
N LEU A 196 7.19 22.06 17.01
CA LEU A 196 6.48 22.11 18.29
C LEU A 196 7.34 22.54 19.47
N THR A 197 8.66 22.34 19.39
CA THR A 197 9.55 22.42 20.56
C THR A 197 10.90 23.11 20.31
N ASP A 198 11.15 23.57 19.09
CA ASP A 198 12.42 24.19 18.67
C ASP A 198 13.65 23.28 18.87
N SER A 199 13.49 21.99 18.55
CA SER A 199 14.56 20.99 18.65
C SER A 199 14.67 20.20 17.36
N TYR A 200 15.86 19.69 17.06
CA TYR A 200 16.10 18.74 15.97
C TYR A 200 16.14 17.28 16.46
N GLU A 201 15.91 17.05 17.76
CA GLU A 201 15.82 15.69 18.29
C GLU A 201 14.49 15.04 17.91
N PRO A 202 14.47 13.81 17.37
CA PRO A 202 13.24 13.19 16.87
C PRO A 202 12.27 12.88 18.01
N LEU A 203 11.09 13.50 17.99
CA LEU A 203 10.05 13.21 18.98
C LEU A 203 9.58 11.74 18.94
N GLU A 204 8.96 11.24 20.00
CA GLU A 204 8.61 9.81 20.12
C GLU A 204 7.65 9.30 19.02
N GLY A 205 7.99 8.17 18.38
CA GLY A 205 7.19 7.58 17.29
C GLY A 205 5.76 7.19 17.67
N LYS A 206 5.46 6.97 18.96
CA LYS A 206 4.11 6.60 19.46
C LYS A 206 3.03 7.64 19.19
N TYR A 207 3.42 8.87 18.88
CA TYR A 207 2.50 9.97 18.55
C TYR A 207 2.31 10.17 17.04
N LEU A 208 3.09 9.44 16.23
CA LEU A 208 3.04 9.47 14.77
C LEU A 208 2.17 8.33 14.27
N THR A 209 1.28 8.64 13.34
CA THR A 209 0.47 7.68 12.62
C THR A 209 0.62 7.92 11.13
N LEU A 210 0.98 6.88 10.36
CA LEU A 210 0.77 6.86 8.92
C LEU A 210 -0.74 6.77 8.66
N ASN A 211 -1.33 7.88 8.24
CA ASN A 211 -2.78 8.00 8.15
C ASN A 211 -3.33 7.44 6.84
N LYS A 212 -2.68 7.75 5.70
CA LYS A 212 -3.19 7.42 4.37
C LYS A 212 -2.08 7.25 3.35
N ILE A 213 -2.31 6.35 2.38
CA ILE A 213 -1.46 6.16 1.21
C ILE A 213 -2.20 6.64 -0.04
N TYR A 214 -1.61 7.60 -0.74
CA TYR A 214 -2.11 8.03 -2.04
C TYR A 214 -1.37 7.27 -3.14
N LEU A 215 -2.12 6.53 -3.93
CA LEU A 215 -1.61 5.73 -5.04
C LEU A 215 -1.54 6.59 -6.30
N LYS A 216 -0.56 6.34 -7.17
CA LYS A 216 -0.50 6.99 -8.48
C LYS A 216 -1.66 6.53 -9.37
N ASP A 217 -2.16 7.42 -10.22
CA ASP A 217 -3.26 7.13 -11.15
C ASP A 217 -2.94 5.97 -12.09
N GLU A 218 -1.67 5.77 -12.44
CA GLU A 218 -1.22 4.65 -13.27
C GLU A 218 -1.56 3.27 -12.67
N LEU A 219 -1.83 3.18 -11.37
CA LEU A 219 -2.21 1.94 -10.71
C LEU A 219 -3.69 1.59 -10.95
N LYS A 220 -4.55 2.56 -11.31
CA LYS A 220 -5.96 2.30 -11.67
C LYS A 220 -6.07 1.29 -12.82
N SER A 221 -5.20 1.44 -13.82
CA SER A 221 -5.09 0.53 -14.96
C SER A 221 -4.54 -0.87 -14.62
N LYS A 222 -4.32 -1.15 -13.34
CA LYS A 222 -3.70 -2.39 -12.85
C LYS A 222 -4.45 -3.03 -11.71
N ILE A 223 -5.39 -2.34 -11.06
CA ILE A 223 -6.21 -2.90 -9.97
C ILE A 223 -7.42 -3.56 -10.59
N PHE A 224 -7.77 -4.75 -10.12
CA PHE A 224 -8.91 -5.51 -10.59
C PHE A 224 -10.12 -5.36 -9.66
N GLU A 225 -11.30 -5.32 -10.26
CA GLU A 225 -12.59 -5.42 -9.59
C GLU A 225 -13.45 -6.49 -10.25
N GLU A 226 -14.31 -7.14 -9.47
CA GLU A 226 -15.20 -8.19 -9.95
C GLU A 226 -16.41 -7.60 -10.69
N VAL A 227 -16.82 -8.29 -11.76
CA VAL A 227 -17.97 -7.90 -12.58
C VAL A 227 -19.04 -8.98 -12.46
N SER A 228 -20.14 -8.67 -11.80
CA SER A 228 -21.23 -9.62 -11.52
C SER A 228 -22.40 -9.55 -12.51
N ASN A 229 -22.49 -8.47 -13.30
CA ASN A 229 -23.60 -8.22 -14.21
C ASN A 229 -23.35 -8.70 -15.66
N ILE A 230 -22.21 -9.33 -15.92
CA ILE A 230 -21.87 -9.89 -17.23
C ILE A 230 -21.81 -11.41 -17.09
N ASN A 231 -22.58 -12.11 -17.95
CA ASN A 231 -22.54 -13.56 -18.05
C ASN A 231 -22.08 -13.93 -19.47
N ILE A 232 -21.02 -14.74 -19.56
CA ILE A 232 -20.46 -15.24 -20.81
C ILE A 232 -20.38 -16.76 -20.67
N ASP A 233 -20.87 -17.48 -21.69
CA ASP A 233 -20.82 -18.94 -21.70
C ASP A 233 -19.40 -19.45 -21.39
N TYR A 234 -19.35 -20.44 -20.49
CA TYR A 234 -18.11 -21.10 -20.07
C TYR A 234 -17.12 -20.22 -19.28
N VAL A 235 -17.50 -19.01 -18.91
CA VAL A 235 -16.73 -18.12 -18.01
C VAL A 235 -17.36 -18.16 -16.62
N GLU A 236 -16.57 -18.51 -15.62
CA GLU A 236 -17.02 -18.72 -14.24
C GLU A 236 -16.93 -17.43 -13.42
N LYS A 237 -15.98 -16.56 -13.75
CA LYS A 237 -15.79 -15.27 -13.09
C LYS A 237 -15.18 -14.25 -14.04
N ILE A 238 -15.58 -12.99 -13.87
CA ILE A 238 -15.03 -11.88 -14.63
C ILE A 238 -14.47 -10.84 -13.67
N GLU A 239 -13.25 -10.40 -13.93
CA GLU A 239 -12.69 -9.20 -13.31
C GLU A 239 -12.33 -8.19 -14.42
N LYS A 240 -12.32 -6.90 -14.10
CA LYS A 240 -11.86 -5.83 -14.99
C LYS A 240 -10.92 -4.88 -14.28
N THR A 241 -10.09 -4.16 -15.01
CA THR A 241 -9.32 -3.05 -14.42
C THR A 241 -10.24 -1.89 -14.04
N LEU A 242 -9.86 -1.09 -13.05
CA LEU A 242 -10.67 0.07 -12.61
C LEU A 242 -10.90 1.12 -13.71
N ASP A 243 -10.03 1.16 -14.71
CA ASP A 243 -10.17 2.04 -15.89
C ASP A 243 -10.87 1.34 -17.08
N GLU A 244 -11.35 0.12 -16.88
CA GLU A 244 -12.08 -0.70 -17.85
C GLU A 244 -11.31 -1.03 -19.14
N THR A 245 -9.99 -0.85 -19.14
CA THR A 245 -9.16 -1.10 -20.34
C THR A 245 -8.80 -2.58 -20.54
N LEU A 246 -9.00 -3.43 -19.52
CA LEU A 246 -8.72 -4.86 -19.56
C LEU A 246 -9.75 -5.66 -18.76
N TYR A 247 -10.24 -6.74 -19.37
CA TYR A 247 -11.03 -7.78 -18.72
C TYR A 247 -10.22 -9.08 -18.54
N ILE A 248 -10.47 -9.78 -17.44
CA ILE A 248 -9.93 -11.10 -17.14
C ILE A 248 -11.11 -12.07 -16.99
N PHE A 249 -11.18 -13.02 -17.90
CA PHE A 249 -12.19 -14.08 -17.89
C PHE A 249 -11.58 -15.33 -17.28
N TYR A 250 -12.15 -15.77 -16.17
CA TYR A 250 -11.73 -16.97 -15.47
C TYR A 250 -12.62 -18.14 -15.91
N THR A 251 -12.01 -19.25 -16.28
CA THR A 251 -12.68 -20.44 -16.81
C THR A 251 -11.96 -21.70 -16.34
N SER A 252 -12.66 -22.81 -16.19
CA SER A 252 -12.03 -24.10 -15.97
C SER A 252 -11.15 -24.51 -17.16
N LYS A 253 -10.10 -25.28 -16.87
CA LYS A 253 -9.13 -25.75 -17.88
C LYS A 253 -9.80 -26.49 -19.05
N GLU A 254 -10.84 -27.26 -18.77
CA GLU A 254 -11.57 -28.03 -19.79
C GLU A 254 -12.40 -27.15 -20.72
N LYS A 255 -12.81 -25.96 -20.25
CA LYS A 255 -13.73 -25.05 -20.94
C LYS A 255 -13.06 -23.90 -21.66
N LYS A 256 -11.75 -23.74 -21.46
CA LYS A 256 -10.94 -22.70 -22.11
C LYS A 256 -10.97 -22.79 -23.64
N GLY A 257 -11.03 -23.99 -24.20
CA GLY A 257 -11.10 -24.20 -25.65
C GLY A 257 -12.37 -23.60 -26.25
N GLU A 258 -13.49 -23.74 -25.56
CA GLU A 258 -14.81 -23.22 -25.92
C GLU A 258 -14.88 -21.70 -25.82
N VAL A 259 -14.30 -21.11 -24.75
CA VAL A 259 -14.19 -19.65 -24.59
C VAL A 259 -13.36 -19.03 -25.72
N ILE A 260 -12.23 -19.65 -26.08
CA ILE A 260 -11.36 -19.16 -27.17
C ILE A 260 -12.03 -19.39 -28.54
N GLY A 261 -12.62 -20.56 -28.73
CA GLY A 261 -13.21 -21.02 -29.99
C GLY A 261 -12.17 -21.39 -31.04
N LYS A 262 -12.61 -22.13 -32.07
CA LYS A 262 -11.75 -22.53 -33.21
C LYS A 262 -11.10 -21.29 -33.84
N ASN A 263 -9.76 -21.30 -33.98
CA ASN A 263 -8.96 -20.17 -34.49
C ASN A 263 -9.17 -18.84 -33.74
N GLY A 264 -9.60 -18.90 -32.48
CA GLY A 264 -9.88 -17.73 -31.65
C GLY A 264 -11.14 -16.97 -32.04
N LYS A 265 -12.08 -17.59 -32.76
CA LYS A 265 -13.27 -16.89 -33.29
C LYS A 265 -14.13 -16.30 -32.17
N ASN A 266 -14.35 -17.04 -31.09
CA ASN A 266 -15.22 -16.61 -29.99
C ASN A 266 -14.56 -15.46 -29.22
N ILE A 267 -13.29 -15.61 -28.82
CA ILE A 267 -12.58 -14.55 -28.11
C ILE A 267 -12.42 -13.27 -28.96
N LYS A 268 -12.26 -13.38 -30.29
CA LYS A 268 -12.24 -12.21 -31.19
C LYS A 268 -13.58 -11.47 -31.19
N SER A 269 -14.69 -12.18 -31.11
CA SER A 269 -16.02 -11.57 -31.00
C SER A 269 -16.17 -10.83 -29.67
N LEU A 270 -15.79 -11.49 -28.57
CA LEU A 270 -15.84 -10.89 -27.23
C LEU A 270 -14.95 -9.64 -27.13
N LYS A 271 -13.75 -9.67 -27.75
CA LYS A 271 -12.85 -8.51 -27.79
C LYS A 271 -13.43 -7.30 -28.54
N LYS A 272 -14.33 -7.51 -29.51
CA LYS A 272 -15.05 -6.40 -30.16
C LYS A 272 -16.05 -5.73 -29.23
N GLN A 273 -16.60 -6.46 -28.27
CA GLN A 273 -17.60 -5.96 -27.32
C GLN A 273 -16.96 -5.36 -26.07
N TYR A 274 -15.92 -6.00 -25.52
CA TYR A 274 -15.35 -5.65 -24.21
C TYR A 274 -13.90 -5.14 -24.27
N GLY A 275 -13.31 -5.02 -25.47
CA GLY A 275 -11.94 -4.56 -25.64
C GLY A 275 -10.90 -5.65 -25.30
N ASN A 276 -9.88 -5.31 -24.51
CA ASN A 276 -8.81 -6.27 -24.19
C ASN A 276 -9.32 -7.34 -23.22
N ILE A 277 -9.08 -8.60 -23.56
CA ILE A 277 -9.48 -9.76 -22.74
C ILE A 277 -8.29 -10.70 -22.58
N VAL A 278 -8.05 -11.12 -21.35
CA VAL A 278 -7.19 -12.25 -20.98
C VAL A 278 -8.04 -13.37 -20.42
N VAL A 279 -7.82 -14.60 -20.91
CA VAL A 279 -8.51 -15.80 -20.41
C VAL A 279 -7.57 -16.54 -19.46
N ARG A 280 -7.99 -16.76 -18.21
CA ARG A 280 -7.23 -17.44 -17.16
C ARG A 280 -7.93 -18.70 -16.69
N GLU A 281 -7.12 -19.71 -16.40
CA GLU A 281 -7.57 -20.95 -15.78
C GLU A 281 -7.64 -20.78 -14.27
N ILE A 282 -8.67 -21.34 -13.64
CA ILE A 282 -8.84 -21.42 -12.18
C ILE A 282 -8.80 -22.86 -11.69
#